data_AF-A0A2T2R320-F1
#
_entry.id   AF-A0A2T2R320-F1
#
_cell.length_a   1.000
_cell.length_b   1.000
_cell.length_c   1.000
_cell.angle_alpha   90.00
_cell.angle_beta   90.00
_cell.angle_gamma   90.00
#
_symmetry.space_group_name_H-M   'P 1'
#
loop_
_entity.id
_entity.type
_entity.pdbx_description
1 polymer ?
#
loop_
_entity_poly.entity_id
_entity_poly.type
_entity_poly.pdbx_seq_one_letter_code
_entity_poly.pdbx_strand_id
1 'polypeptide(L)'
;MKVKKCKSKQNWIENQKSDYTQFLQSWQWGKFKENLGKKVLRLQLKENGETVEQAQGIVHKLKLGVNYIYFPRVSGSACRPELFEFIKDKAVFTRLEPLAKLNQSQLQKELTGMEINKSHHRQPQHTLLLNIEP
;
A
#
# COMPACT_ATOMS: atom_id res chain seq x y z
N MET A 1 14.44 -8.98 3.13
CA MET A 1 13.07 -9.06 3.69
C MET A 1 12.22 -10.07 2.93
N LYS A 2 11.08 -10.56 3.45
CA LYS A 2 10.14 -11.43 2.71
C LYS A 2 8.73 -10.84 2.69
N VAL A 3 8.10 -10.79 1.52
CA VAL A 3 6.70 -10.33 1.40
C VAL A 3 5.74 -11.51 1.40
N LYS A 4 4.72 -11.47 2.27
CA LYS A 4 3.67 -12.50 2.34
C LYS A 4 2.28 -11.87 2.27
N LYS A 5 1.34 -12.58 1.64
CA LYS A 5 -0.08 -12.20 1.69
C LYS A 5 -0.64 -12.46 3.09
N CYS A 6 -1.34 -11.49 3.66
CA CYS A 6 -2.07 -11.65 4.91
C CYS A 6 -3.55 -11.89 4.63
N LYS A 7 -4.10 -12.98 5.19
CA LYS A 7 -5.52 -13.36 5.06
C LYS A 7 -6.28 -13.32 6.38
N SER A 8 -5.58 -13.15 7.50
CA SER A 8 -6.18 -13.14 8.84
C SER A 8 -6.38 -11.69 9.30
N LYS A 9 -7.61 -11.37 9.72
CA LYS A 9 -7.94 -10.08 10.34
C LYS A 9 -7.12 -9.87 11.61
N GLN A 10 -7.03 -10.93 12.43
CA GLN A 10 -6.29 -10.90 13.69
C GLN A 10 -4.82 -10.58 13.44
N ASN A 11 -4.14 -11.35 12.58
CA ASN A 11 -2.74 -11.09 12.24
C ASN A 11 -2.54 -9.73 11.58
N TRP A 12 -3.54 -9.21 10.88
CA TRP A 12 -3.45 -7.86 10.32
C TRP A 12 -3.40 -6.83 11.44
N ILE A 13 -4.38 -6.86 12.35
CA ILE A 13 -4.55 -5.88 13.44
C ILE A 13 -3.43 -5.97 14.46
N GLU A 14 -3.01 -7.17 14.88
CA GLU A 14 -1.93 -7.36 15.85
C GLU A 14 -0.59 -6.78 15.39
N ASN A 15 -0.39 -6.66 14.08
CA ASN A 15 0.84 -6.13 13.51
C ASN A 15 0.68 -4.67 13.02
N GLN A 16 -0.45 -4.02 13.32
CA GLN A 16 -0.62 -2.59 13.10
C GLN A 16 0.08 -1.84 14.24
N LYS A 17 1.05 -0.99 13.88
CA LYS A 17 1.64 -0.05 14.83
C LYS A 17 0.63 1.08 15.08
N SER A 18 0.27 1.29 16.35
CA SER A 18 -0.90 2.06 16.81
C SER A 18 -0.93 3.51 16.38
N ASP A 19 0.23 4.15 16.21
CA ASP A 19 0.26 5.62 16.28
C ASP A 19 -0.22 6.30 14.99
N TYR A 20 -0.25 5.60 13.85
CA TYR A 20 -0.62 6.18 12.55
C TYR A 20 -1.29 5.18 11.60
N THR A 21 -2.16 4.31 12.13
CA THR A 21 -2.91 3.39 11.27
C THR A 21 -3.85 4.18 10.36
N GLN A 22 -3.46 4.33 9.10
CA GLN A 22 -4.28 5.04 8.11
C GLN A 22 -5.59 4.28 7.86
N PHE A 23 -6.71 4.99 7.89
CA PHE A 23 -8.03 4.42 7.62
C PHE A 23 -8.06 3.58 6.33
N LEU A 24 -7.43 4.08 5.25
CA LEU A 24 -7.38 3.39 3.96
C LEU A 24 -6.49 2.12 3.96
N GLN A 25 -5.70 1.92 5.01
CA GLN A 25 -4.90 0.72 5.26
C GLN A 25 -5.54 -0.21 6.31
N SER A 26 -6.70 0.16 6.88
CA SER A 26 -7.44 -0.68 7.82
C SER A 26 -8.04 -1.92 7.18
N TRP A 27 -8.24 -2.97 7.99
CA TRP A 27 -8.92 -4.19 7.55
C TRP A 27 -10.35 -3.90 7.06
N GLN A 28 -11.07 -3.07 7.82
CA GLN A 28 -12.45 -2.67 7.59
C GLN A 28 -12.60 -1.97 6.24
N TRP A 29 -11.68 -1.06 5.90
CA TRP A 29 -11.67 -0.44 4.58
C TRP A 29 -11.49 -1.45 3.46
N GLY A 30 -10.58 -2.42 3.64
CA GLY A 30 -10.42 -3.51 2.68
C GLY A 30 -11.70 -4.35 2.55
N LYS A 31 -12.38 -4.68 3.66
CA LYS A 31 -13.67 -5.39 3.62
C LYS A 31 -14.74 -4.60 2.88
N PHE A 32 -14.81 -3.29 3.11
CA PHE A 32 -15.71 -2.41 2.37
C PHE A 32 -15.42 -2.45 0.86
N LYS A 33 -14.15 -2.40 0.44
CA LYS A 33 -13.76 -2.52 -0.97
C LYS A 33 -14.09 -3.88 -1.57
N GLU A 34 -13.91 -4.97 -0.82
CA GLU A 34 -14.32 -6.31 -1.23
C GLU A 34 -15.83 -6.40 -1.48
N ASN A 35 -16.65 -5.82 -0.59
CA ASN A 35 -18.10 -5.79 -0.75
C ASN A 35 -18.55 -4.99 -1.99
N LEU A 36 -17.73 -4.03 -2.46
CA LEU A 36 -17.92 -3.31 -3.71
C LEU A 36 -17.35 -4.06 -4.94
N GLY A 37 -17.06 -5.35 -4.80
CA GLY A 37 -16.54 -6.20 -5.88
C GLY A 37 -15.08 -5.95 -6.25
N LYS A 38 -14.31 -5.23 -5.42
CA LYS A 38 -12.87 -5.04 -5.63
C LYS A 38 -12.08 -6.19 -5.01
N LYS A 39 -10.98 -6.56 -5.65
CA LYS A 39 -10.02 -7.48 -5.05
C LYS A 39 -9.03 -6.68 -4.20
N VAL A 40 -8.83 -7.11 -2.96
CA VAL A 40 -7.90 -6.47 -2.02
C VAL A 40 -6.67 -7.35 -1.83
N LEU A 41 -5.49 -6.72 -1.86
CA LEU A 41 -4.20 -7.35 -1.65
C LEU A 41 -3.61 -6.82 -0.34
N ARG A 42 -3.58 -7.65 0.68
CA ARG A 42 -2.99 -7.34 1.99
C ARG A 42 -1.62 -8.01 2.09
N LEU A 43 -0.57 -7.22 2.28
CA LEU A 43 0.81 -7.67 2.29
C LEU A 43 1.47 -7.36 3.63
N GLN A 44 2.24 -8.32 4.13
CA GLN A 44 3.12 -8.19 5.28
C GLN A 44 4.56 -8.31 4.79
N LEU A 45 5.36 -7.29 5.09
CA LEU A 45 6.80 -7.30 4.91
C LEU A 45 7.41 -7.86 6.19
N LYS A 46 8.16 -8.95 6.06
CA LYS A 46 8.71 -9.70 7.19
C LYS A 46 10.22 -9.70 7.20
N GLU A 47 10.79 -9.47 8.38
CA GLU A 47 12.21 -9.55 8.67
C GLU A 47 12.39 -10.49 9.86
N ASN A 48 13.29 -11.47 9.75
CA ASN A 48 13.52 -12.49 10.79
C ASN A 48 12.25 -13.21 11.31
N GLY A 49 11.19 -13.28 10.50
CA GLY A 49 9.92 -13.94 10.83
C GLY A 49 8.84 -12.99 11.36
N GLU A 50 9.23 -11.81 11.83
CA GLU A 50 8.34 -10.79 12.38
C GLU A 50 7.81 -9.86 11.28
N THR A 51 6.60 -9.32 11.47
CA THR A 51 6.06 -8.33 10.53
C THR A 51 6.63 -6.96 10.91
N VAL A 52 7.45 -6.39 10.04
CA VAL A 52 8.00 -5.05 10.24
C VAL A 52 7.08 -3.97 9.68
N GLU A 53 6.40 -4.27 8.58
CA GLU A 53 5.54 -3.34 7.85
C GLU A 53 4.36 -4.06 7.16
N GLN A 54 3.32 -3.28 6.85
CA GLN A 54 2.12 -3.75 6.17
C GLN A 54 1.71 -2.80 5.04
N ALA A 55 1.15 -3.36 3.97
CA ALA A 55 0.59 -2.58 2.86
C ALA A 55 -0.68 -3.24 2.31
N GLN A 56 -1.74 -2.46 2.20
CA GLN A 56 -3.02 -2.83 1.61
C GLN A 56 -3.17 -2.12 0.26
N GLY A 57 -3.25 -2.92 -0.80
CA GLY A 57 -3.51 -2.49 -2.18
C GLY A 57 -4.90 -2.90 -2.64
N ILE A 58 -5.52 -2.08 -3.49
CA ILE A 58 -6.78 -2.37 -4.17
C ILE A 58 -6.47 -2.68 -5.63
N VAL A 59 -6.90 -3.85 -6.11
CA VAL A 59 -6.77 -4.24 -7.52
C VAL A 59 -7.93 -3.65 -8.30
N HIS A 60 -7.60 -2.84 -9.30
CA HIS A 60 -8.56 -2.23 -10.21
C HIS A 60 -8.47 -2.90 -11.58
N LYS A 61 -9.59 -3.49 -12.03
CA LYS A 61 -9.74 -3.97 -13.40
C LYS A 61 -9.87 -2.78 -14.35
N LEU A 62 -9.10 -2.80 -15.44
CA LEU A 62 -9.22 -1.88 -16.57
C LEU A 62 -9.92 -2.58 -17.73
N LYS A 63 -10.14 -1.84 -18.83
CA LYS A 63 -10.54 -2.44 -20.10
C LYS A 63 -9.45 -3.42 -20.58
N LEU A 64 -9.83 -4.36 -21.46
CA LEU A 64 -8.91 -5.34 -22.05
C LEU A 64 -8.29 -6.34 -21.06
N GLY A 65 -8.92 -6.56 -19.90
CA GLY A 65 -8.52 -7.61 -18.96
C GLY A 65 -7.26 -7.32 -18.13
N VAL A 66 -6.62 -6.16 -18.32
CA VAL A 66 -5.46 -5.74 -17.53
C VAL A 66 -5.89 -5.10 -16.20
N ASN A 67 -4.97 -5.07 -15.23
CA ASN A 67 -5.22 -4.52 -13.90
C ASN A 67 -4.14 -3.52 -13.50
N TYR A 68 -4.50 -2.54 -12.68
CA TYR A 68 -3.53 -1.80 -11.86
C TYR A 68 -3.78 -2.03 -10.38
N ILE A 69 -2.75 -1.86 -9.55
CA ILE A 69 -2.87 -1.94 -8.09
C ILE A 69 -2.69 -0.54 -7.50
N TYR A 70 -3.57 -0.15 -6.59
CA TYR A 70 -3.51 1.13 -5.89
C TYR A 70 -3.26 0.93 -4.39
N PHE A 71 -2.16 1.49 -3.88
CA PHE A 71 -1.84 1.52 -2.45
C PHE A 71 -2.09 2.93 -1.88
N PRO A 72 -3.28 3.18 -1.30
CA PRO A 72 -3.64 4.49 -0.76
C PRO A 72 -2.99 4.76 0.59
N ARG A 73 -2.38 5.95 0.78
CA ARG A 73 -1.87 6.43 2.08
C ARG A 73 -0.99 5.37 2.77
N VAL A 74 -0.09 4.75 2.01
CA VAL A 74 0.77 3.67 2.51
C VAL A 74 1.93 4.23 3.32
N SER A 75 2.42 3.51 4.32
CA SER A 75 3.62 3.92 5.04
C SER A 75 4.81 3.99 4.09
N GLY A 76 5.64 5.03 4.23
CA GLY A 76 6.87 5.15 3.44
C GLY A 76 7.82 3.98 3.69
N SER A 77 7.86 3.45 4.91
CA SER A 77 8.68 2.30 5.29
C SER A 77 8.25 0.97 4.64
N ALA A 78 7.00 0.88 4.18
CA ALA A 78 6.51 -0.26 3.40
C ALA A 78 6.91 -0.18 1.91
N CYS A 79 7.35 0.99 1.43
CA CYS A 79 7.70 1.25 0.04
C CYS A 79 9.13 0.78 -0.27
N ARG A 80 9.36 -0.54 -0.16
CA ARG A 80 10.68 -1.18 -0.34
C ARG A 80 10.74 -2.03 -1.61
N PRO A 81 11.93 -2.28 -2.17
CA PRO A 81 12.11 -3.11 -3.37
C PRO A 81 11.37 -4.43 -3.32
N GLU A 82 11.36 -5.13 -2.18
CA GLU A 82 10.69 -6.43 -2.07
C GLU A 82 9.17 -6.34 -2.25
N LEU A 83 8.53 -5.22 -1.86
CA LEU A 83 7.12 -4.98 -2.14
C LEU A 83 6.88 -4.89 -3.64
N PHE A 84 7.69 -4.09 -4.34
CA PHE A 84 7.56 -3.84 -5.78
C PHE A 84 7.85 -5.11 -6.60
N GLU A 85 8.91 -5.84 -6.26
CA GLU A 85 9.21 -7.15 -6.85
C GLU A 85 8.07 -8.14 -6.65
N PHE A 86 7.43 -8.15 -5.47
CA PHE A 86 6.30 -9.04 -5.22
C PHE A 86 5.09 -8.74 -6.13
N ILE A 87 4.88 -7.49 -6.53
CA ILE A 87 3.69 -7.05 -7.26
C ILE A 87 3.91 -6.81 -8.76
N LYS A 88 5.15 -6.79 -9.25
CA LYS A 88 5.49 -6.40 -10.63
C LYS A 88 4.69 -7.15 -11.71
N ASP A 89 4.51 -8.46 -11.57
CA ASP A 89 3.82 -9.28 -12.58
C ASP A 89 2.29 -9.39 -12.34
N LYS A 90 1.75 -8.65 -11.37
CA LYS A 90 0.33 -8.76 -10.96
C LYS A 90 -0.54 -7.67 -11.59
N ALA A 91 0.06 -6.69 -12.25
CA ALA A 91 -0.60 -5.53 -12.82
C ALA A 91 0.30 -4.84 -13.86
N VAL A 92 -0.31 -4.09 -14.78
CA VAL A 92 0.42 -3.29 -15.77
C VAL A 92 1.13 -2.09 -15.16
N PHE A 93 0.63 -1.59 -14.03
CA PHE A 93 1.33 -0.61 -13.20
C PHE A 93 0.82 -0.66 -11.75
N THR A 94 1.61 -0.09 -10.83
CA THR A 94 1.21 0.15 -9.46
C THR A 94 1.20 1.64 -9.18
N ARG A 95 0.10 2.14 -8.60
CA ARG A 95 -0.01 3.50 -8.08
C ARG A 95 0.18 3.48 -6.58
N LEU A 96 1.13 4.28 -6.11
CA LEU A 96 1.53 4.37 -4.72
C LEU A 96 1.32 5.80 -4.22
N GLU A 97 0.66 5.96 -3.07
CA GLU A 97 0.54 7.27 -2.40
C GLU A 97 1.09 7.16 -0.99
N PRO A 98 2.42 7.30 -0.83
CA PRO A 98 3.07 7.20 0.47
C PRO A 98 2.74 8.41 1.34
N LEU A 99 2.66 8.22 2.66
CA LEU A 99 2.48 9.30 3.63
C LEU A 99 3.71 10.20 3.74
N ALA A 100 4.89 9.60 3.63
CA ALA A 100 6.16 10.30 3.67
C ALA A 100 6.68 10.56 2.25
N LYS A 101 7.43 11.65 2.07
CA LYS A 101 8.19 11.87 0.83
C LYS A 101 9.22 10.75 0.69
N LEU A 102 9.19 10.05 -0.44
CA LEU A 102 10.20 9.05 -0.79
C LEU A 102 11.37 9.71 -1.53
N ASN A 103 12.58 9.26 -1.26
CA ASN A 103 13.75 9.61 -2.07
C ASN A 103 13.68 8.88 -3.40
N GLN A 104 13.13 9.55 -4.42
CA GLN A 104 12.89 8.93 -5.74
C GLN A 104 14.17 8.48 -6.41
N SER A 105 15.26 9.26 -6.33
CA SER A 105 16.54 8.89 -6.94
C SER A 105 17.14 7.65 -6.31
N GLN A 106 16.98 7.49 -4.99
CA GLN A 106 17.40 6.26 -4.30
C GLN A 106 16.50 5.09 -4.69
N LEU A 107 15.19 5.25 -4.64
CA LEU A 107 14.25 4.19 -4.98
C LEU A 107 14.41 3.71 -6.43
N GLN A 108 14.68 4.63 -7.35
CA GLN A 108 14.94 4.34 -8.76
C GLN A 108 16.22 3.51 -8.96
N LYS A 109 17.26 3.70 -8.12
CA LYS A 109 18.48 2.88 -8.13
C LYS A 109 18.23 1.47 -7.60
N GLU A 110 17.33 1.33 -6.62
CA GLU A 110 16.99 0.03 -6.02
C GLU A 110 16.01 -0.77 -6.89
N LEU A 111 15.22 -0.10 -7.73
CA LEU A 111 14.23 -0.69 -8.64
C LEU A 111 14.74 -0.80 -10.09
N THR A 112 15.88 -1.47 -10.29
CA THR A 112 16.48 -1.66 -11.61
C THR A 112 15.48 -2.32 -12.58
N GLY A 113 15.21 -1.65 -13.71
CA GLY A 113 14.27 -2.13 -14.73
C GLY A 113 12.81 -1.75 -14.51
N MET A 114 12.48 -0.98 -13.47
CA MET A 114 11.16 -0.35 -13.29
C MET A 114 11.27 1.16 -13.45
N GLU A 115 10.23 1.79 -13.96
CA GLU A 115 10.16 3.25 -14.12
C GLU A 115 9.25 3.88 -13.06
N ILE A 116 9.77 4.87 -12.34
CA ILE A 116 8.98 5.64 -11.36
C ILE A 116 8.50 6.94 -12.00
N ASN A 117 7.19 7.00 -12.28
CA ASN A 117 6.54 8.18 -12.80
C ASN A 117 5.74 8.93 -11.74
N LYS A 118 5.91 10.26 -11.67
CA LYS A 118 5.05 11.12 -10.84
C LYS A 118 3.66 11.19 -11.48
N SER A 119 2.63 11.15 -10.65
CA SER A 119 1.24 11.37 -11.07
C SER A 119 0.52 12.24 -10.06
N HIS A 120 -0.59 12.86 -10.47
CA HIS A 120 -1.44 13.61 -9.54
C HIS A 120 -1.89 12.73 -8.38
N HIS A 121 -2.21 13.32 -7.22
CA HIS A 121 -2.77 12.54 -6.12
C HIS A 121 -4.26 12.25 -6.37
N ARG A 122 -4.72 11.05 -6.01
CA ARG A 122 -6.16 10.73 -5.92
C ARG A 122 -6.77 11.23 -4.62
N GLN A 123 -5.95 11.27 -3.57
CA GLN A 123 -6.35 11.78 -2.27
C GLN A 123 -6.07 13.29 -2.22
N PRO A 124 -6.90 14.07 -1.50
CA PRO A 124 -6.60 15.48 -1.24
C PRO A 124 -5.23 15.65 -0.59
N GLN A 125 -4.40 16.54 -1.13
CA GLN A 125 -3.07 16.86 -0.57
C GLN A 125 -3.17 17.80 0.63
N HIS A 126 -4.19 18.66 0.63
CA HIS A 126 -4.49 19.59 1.71
C HIS A 126 -5.84 19.20 2.30
N THR A 127 -5.88 18.96 3.62
CA THR A 127 -7.09 18.62 4.35
C THR A 127 -7.14 19.52 5.56
N LEU A 128 -8.22 20.28 5.72
CA LEU A 128 -8.47 21.06 6.92
C LEU A 128 -8.82 20.10 8.06
N LEU A 129 -8.03 20.13 9.13
CA LEU A 129 -8.28 19.36 10.34
C LEU A 129 -8.68 20.34 11.44
N LEU A 130 -9.90 20.19 11.94
CA LEU A 130 -10.36 20.90 13.12
C LEU A 130 -9.97 20.08 14.35
N ASN A 131 -9.22 20.68 15.27
CA ASN A 131 -9.03 20.08 16.58
C ASN A 131 -10.33 20.23 17.39
N ILE A 132 -10.90 19.11 17.82
CA ILE A 132 -12.14 19.05 18.62
C ILE A 132 -11.87 18.57 20.05
N GLU A 133 -10.60 18.38 20.42
CA GLU A 133 -10.23 18.15 21.81
C GLU A 133 -10.59 19.40 22.63
N PRO A 134 -11.34 19.23 23.74
CA PRO A 134 -11.79 20.33 24.59
C PRO A 134 -10.65 21.01 25.35
#